data_AF-A0A6J7VRR0-F1
#
_entry.id   AF-A0A6J7VRR0-F1
#
_cell.length_a   1.000
_cell.length_b   1.000
_cell.length_c   1.000
_cell.angle_alpha   90.00
_cell.angle_beta   90.00
_cell.angle_gamma   90.00
#
_symmetry.space_group_name_H-M   'P 1'
#
loop_
_entity.id
_entity.type
_entity.pdbx_description
1 polymer ?
#
loop_
_entity_poly.entity_id
_entity_poly.type
_entity_poly.pdbx_seq_one_letter_code
_entity_poly.pdbx_strand_id
1 'polypeptide(L)'
;MLDGISKERERLREIKESADLIIDSSSLNIHQLERRISDYFQDESDADLSVNILSFGYKYGLPADADLVMDCRFISNPHWVPELRPLNGLDQEVSNAVLSSENVQEFLTRYELLFETMALGFINEGRKFLTLAIGCTGGKHRSVAITEELLNRLKNGNKLNKFKINSQATHRDLGREI
;
A
#
# COMPACT_ATOMS: atom_id res chain seq x y z
N MET A 1 -33.26 -1.82 9.01
CA MET A 1 -32.09 -1.11 8.44
C MET A 1 -31.01 -2.08 7.98
N LEU A 2 -30.54 -3.01 8.83
CA LEU A 2 -29.51 -4.00 8.46
C LEU A 2 -29.90 -4.86 7.24
N ASP A 3 -31.15 -5.35 7.15
CA ASP A 3 -31.62 -6.14 6.00
C ASP A 3 -31.63 -5.35 4.67
N GLY A 4 -31.89 -4.03 4.74
CA GLY A 4 -31.87 -3.16 3.56
C GLY A 4 -30.46 -3.03 2.98
N ILE A 5 -29.47 -2.76 3.85
CA ILE A 5 -28.06 -2.65 3.46
C ILE A 5 -27.53 -3.99 2.93
N SER A 6 -27.90 -5.11 3.56
CA SER A 6 -27.50 -6.44 3.08
C SER A 6 -28.04 -6.75 1.69
N LYS A 7 -29.32 -6.46 1.41
CA LYS A 7 -29.93 -6.66 0.09
C LYS A 7 -29.36 -5.73 -0.97
N GLU A 8 -29.05 -4.49 -0.61
CA GLU A 8 -28.37 -3.54 -1.51
C GLU A 8 -26.98 -4.05 -1.90
N ARG A 9 -26.18 -4.49 -0.93
CA ARG A 9 -24.84 -5.05 -1.18
C ARG A 9 -24.88 -6.29 -2.06
N GLU A 10 -25.87 -7.16 -1.88
CA GLU A 10 -26.03 -8.34 -2.74
C GLU A 10 -26.34 -7.95 -4.19
N ARG A 11 -27.20 -6.95 -4.40
CA ARG A 11 -27.53 -6.44 -5.75
C ARG A 11 -26.36 -5.75 -6.43
N LEU A 12 -25.49 -5.07 -5.67
CA LEU A 12 -24.34 -4.35 -6.19
C LEU A 12 -23.08 -5.22 -6.30
N ARG A 13 -23.18 -6.51 -6.01
CA ARG A 13 -22.03 -7.42 -5.94
C ARG A 13 -21.28 -7.52 -7.28
N GLU A 14 -21.99 -7.72 -8.38
CA GLU A 14 -21.37 -7.82 -9.71
C GLU A 14 -20.66 -6.51 -10.09
N ILE A 15 -21.29 -5.36 -9.82
CA ILE A 15 -20.69 -4.03 -10.07
C ILE A 15 -19.42 -3.84 -9.24
N LYS A 16 -19.45 -4.28 -7.97
CA LYS A 16 -18.28 -4.24 -7.09
C LYS A 16 -17.17 -5.16 -7.58
N GLU A 17 -17.50 -6.35 -8.06
CA GLU A 17 -16.54 -7.33 -8.57
C GLU A 17 -15.88 -6.87 -9.88
N SER A 18 -16.58 -6.08 -10.71
CA SER A 18 -16.03 -5.47 -11.93
C SER A 18 -15.34 -4.12 -11.69
N ALA A 19 -15.31 -3.60 -10.46
CA ALA A 19 -14.76 -2.28 -10.19
C ALA A 19 -13.23 -2.30 -10.20
N ASP A 20 -12.62 -1.37 -10.95
CA ASP A 20 -11.16 -1.18 -10.94
C ASP A 20 -10.65 -0.63 -9.61
N LEU A 21 -11.51 0.10 -8.88
CA LEU A 21 -11.20 0.74 -7.62
C LEU A 21 -12.35 0.55 -6.64
N ILE A 22 -12.04 0.01 -5.46
CA ILE A 22 -12.95 -0.08 -4.33
C ILE A 22 -12.33 0.77 -3.21
N ILE A 23 -13.10 1.63 -2.57
CA ILE A 23 -12.63 2.41 -1.42
C ILE A 23 -13.42 1.97 -0.18
N ASP A 24 -12.72 1.43 0.81
CA ASP A 24 -13.33 1.16 2.12
C ASP A 24 -13.32 2.42 2.98
N SER A 25 -14.48 3.07 3.07
CA SER A 25 -14.69 4.27 3.86
C SER A 25 -15.01 3.99 5.33
N SER A 26 -15.06 2.73 5.78
CA SER A 26 -15.54 2.35 7.12
C SER A 26 -14.77 2.99 8.28
N SER A 27 -13.48 3.31 8.07
CA SER A 27 -12.60 3.91 9.08
C SER A 27 -12.02 5.27 8.68
N LEU A 28 -12.60 5.90 7.64
CA LEU A 28 -12.14 7.19 7.12
C LEU A 28 -13.04 8.31 7.65
N ASN A 29 -12.43 9.41 8.09
CA ASN A 29 -13.14 10.68 8.24
C ASN A 29 -13.28 11.38 6.88
N ILE A 30 -14.03 12.50 6.83
CA ILE A 30 -14.33 13.19 5.58
C ILE A 30 -13.06 13.67 4.86
N HIS A 31 -12.08 14.23 5.58
CA HIS A 31 -10.82 14.70 5.01
C HIS A 31 -9.95 13.54 4.51
N GLN A 32 -9.98 12.40 5.21
CA GLN A 32 -9.27 11.19 4.78
C GLN A 32 -9.89 10.58 3.53
N LEU A 33 -11.22 10.59 3.44
CA LEU A 33 -11.92 10.13 2.24
C LEU A 33 -11.69 11.07 1.05
N GLU A 34 -11.81 12.39 1.26
CA GLU A 34 -11.48 13.41 0.25
C GLU A 34 -10.05 13.25 -0.24
N ARG A 35 -9.09 13.14 0.69
CA ARG A 35 -7.69 12.90 0.34
C ARG A 35 -7.54 11.61 -0.45
N ARG A 36 -8.13 10.50 -0.01
CA ARG A 36 -7.99 9.20 -0.70
C ARG A 36 -8.59 9.23 -2.10
N ILE A 37 -9.74 9.88 -2.29
CA ILE A 37 -10.32 10.10 -3.63
C ILE A 37 -9.36 10.97 -4.44
N SER A 38 -8.90 12.10 -3.88
CA SER A 38 -7.95 12.99 -4.54
C SER A 38 -6.68 12.26 -4.95
N ASP A 39 -6.10 11.44 -4.08
CA ASP A 39 -4.90 10.63 -4.32
C ASP A 39 -5.10 9.68 -5.53
N TYR A 40 -6.30 9.13 -5.76
CA TYR A 40 -6.58 8.30 -6.94
C TYR A 40 -6.83 9.12 -8.22
N PHE A 41 -7.31 10.35 -8.11
CA PHE A 41 -7.80 11.15 -9.25
C PHE A 41 -7.04 12.48 -9.47
N GLN A 42 -5.94 12.74 -8.72
CA GLN A 42 -5.18 14.00 -8.75
C GLN A 42 -4.39 14.21 -10.04
N ASP A 43 -4.12 13.15 -10.80
CA ASP A 43 -3.45 13.26 -12.09
C ASP A 43 -4.45 13.07 -13.24
N GLU A 44 -4.67 14.16 -14.00
CA GLU A 44 -5.22 14.07 -15.36
C GLU A 44 -4.27 13.23 -16.24
N SER A 45 -4.66 11.97 -16.40
CA SER A 45 -4.80 11.27 -17.68
C SER A 45 -3.56 10.96 -18.54
N ASP A 46 -2.59 10.20 -18.03
CA ASP A 46 -1.69 9.44 -18.94
C ASP A 46 -0.97 8.22 -18.33
N ALA A 47 -1.21 7.90 -17.04
CA ALA A 47 -0.60 6.71 -16.45
C ALA A 47 -1.31 5.43 -16.93
N ASP A 48 -0.54 4.46 -17.42
CA ASP A 48 -1.02 3.12 -17.76
C ASP A 48 -1.41 2.35 -16.50
N LEU A 49 -0.74 2.61 -15.37
CA LEU A 49 -1.06 2.03 -14.07
C LEU A 49 -0.76 3.02 -12.94
N SER A 50 -1.74 3.27 -12.08
CA SER A 50 -1.59 4.05 -10.85
C SER A 50 -1.54 3.12 -9.64
N VAL A 51 -0.45 3.19 -8.89
CA VAL A 51 -0.13 2.27 -7.78
C VAL A 51 -0.20 3.02 -6.44
N ASN A 52 -1.16 2.67 -5.60
CA ASN A 52 -1.20 3.10 -4.22
C ASN A 52 -0.46 2.09 -3.34
N ILE A 53 0.70 2.48 -2.82
CA ILE A 53 1.48 1.65 -1.88
C ILE A 53 1.05 2.04 -0.47
N LEU A 54 0.37 1.12 0.21
CA LEU A 54 -0.27 1.41 1.49
C LEU A 54 0.38 0.61 2.61
N SER A 55 0.92 1.27 3.62
CA SER A 55 1.34 0.59 4.84
C SER A 55 0.17 0.38 5.81
N PHE A 56 0.15 -0.77 6.48
CA PHE A 56 -0.87 -1.10 7.48
C PHE A 56 -0.33 -2.02 8.61
N GLY A 57 -1.09 -2.08 9.70
CA GLY A 57 -0.88 -3.00 10.82
C GLY A 57 -1.88 -4.16 10.79
N TYR A 58 -1.39 -5.41 10.84
CA TYR A 58 -2.23 -6.61 10.92
C TYR A 58 -3.18 -6.60 12.12
N LYS A 59 -2.80 -5.95 13.24
CA LYS A 59 -3.68 -5.81 14.40
C LYS A 59 -4.96 -5.01 14.12
N TYR A 60 -4.98 -4.23 13.04
CA TYR A 60 -6.13 -3.45 12.57
C TYR A 60 -6.85 -4.07 11.37
N GLY A 61 -6.48 -5.31 10.97
CA GLY A 61 -7.07 -6.02 9.84
C GLY A 61 -6.48 -5.64 8.47
N LEU A 62 -6.71 -6.47 7.47
CA LEU A 62 -6.29 -6.19 6.09
C LEU A 62 -7.07 -5.00 5.53
N PRO A 63 -6.45 -4.12 4.72
CA PRO A 63 -7.20 -3.11 3.97
C PRO A 63 -8.16 -3.83 3.01
N ALA A 64 -9.45 -3.49 3.04
CA ALA A 64 -10.46 -4.15 2.22
C ALA A 64 -10.33 -3.82 0.72
N ASP A 65 -9.53 -2.81 0.38
CA ASP A 65 -9.20 -2.37 -0.96
C ASP A 65 -7.79 -2.79 -1.41
N ALA A 66 -7.14 -3.71 -0.68
CA ALA A 66 -5.84 -4.26 -1.07
C ALA A 66 -6.00 -5.29 -2.20
N ASP A 67 -5.27 -5.08 -3.29
CA ASP A 67 -5.18 -6.06 -4.40
C ASP A 67 -4.03 -7.03 -4.18
N LEU A 68 -2.90 -6.50 -3.70
CA LEU A 68 -1.72 -7.26 -3.32
C LEU A 68 -1.41 -7.00 -1.85
N VAL A 69 -0.99 -8.04 -1.13
CA VAL A 69 -0.56 -7.93 0.27
C VAL A 69 0.84 -8.49 0.43
N MET A 70 1.74 -7.70 1.00
CA MET A 70 3.09 -8.10 1.38
C MET A 70 3.21 -8.13 2.90
N ASP A 71 3.68 -9.25 3.46
CA ASP A 71 3.97 -9.36 4.90
C ASP A 71 5.44 -9.07 5.20
N CYS A 72 5.70 -8.01 5.96
CA CYS A 72 7.03 -7.60 6.42
C CYS A 72 7.33 -8.03 7.87
N ARG A 73 6.52 -8.92 8.48
CA ARG A 73 6.75 -9.38 9.85
C ARG A 73 8.03 -10.20 10.02
N PHE A 74 8.60 -10.71 8.92
CA PHE A 74 9.89 -11.41 8.90
C PHE A 74 11.10 -10.48 9.17
N ILE A 75 10.95 -9.17 8.95
CA ILE A 75 12.02 -8.20 9.19
C ILE A 75 12.19 -8.00 10.69
N SER A 76 13.45 -7.92 11.15
CA SER A 76 13.83 -7.60 12.53
C SER A 76 13.02 -6.42 13.07
N ASN A 77 12.44 -6.58 14.26
CA ASN A 77 11.49 -5.61 14.79
C ASN A 77 12.22 -4.45 15.50
N PRO A 78 12.15 -3.20 14.98
CA PRO A 78 12.84 -2.05 15.58
C PRO A 78 12.33 -1.71 16.99
N HIS A 79 11.13 -2.15 17.35
CA HIS A 79 10.53 -1.92 18.68
C HIS A 79 11.39 -2.44 19.85
N TRP A 80 12.27 -3.41 19.61
CA TRP A 80 13.18 -3.94 20.62
C TRP A 80 14.35 -3.01 20.95
N VAL A 81 14.65 -2.06 20.07
CA VAL A 81 15.66 -1.01 20.29
C VAL A 81 14.95 0.17 20.97
N PRO A 82 15.25 0.47 22.25
CA PRO A 82 14.54 1.50 23.01
C PRO A 82 14.48 2.86 22.31
N GLU A 83 15.56 3.24 21.63
CA GLU A 83 15.73 4.50 20.92
C GLU A 83 14.83 4.60 19.68
N LEU A 84 14.53 3.46 19.04
CA LEU A 84 13.69 3.40 17.82
C LEU A 84 12.20 3.22 18.12
N ARG A 85 11.84 2.82 19.35
CA ARG A 85 10.46 2.60 19.76
C ARG A 85 9.55 3.84 19.58
N PRO A 86 9.94 5.07 19.99
CA PRO A 86 9.09 6.24 19.83
C PRO A 86 8.98 6.68 18.36
N LEU A 87 10.03 6.44 17.58
CA LEU A 87 10.12 6.75 16.15
C LEU A 87 9.21 5.87 15.30
N ASN A 88 9.07 6.19 14.02
CA ASN A 88 8.29 5.47 13.02
C ASN A 88 9.08 5.28 11.72
N GLY A 89 8.54 4.53 10.75
CA GLY A 89 9.27 4.19 9.53
C GLY A 89 9.62 5.35 8.59
N LEU A 90 9.08 6.55 8.81
CA LEU A 90 9.49 7.77 8.11
C LEU A 90 10.78 8.38 8.70
N ASP A 91 11.11 8.05 9.95
CA ASP A 91 12.32 8.52 10.59
C ASP A 91 13.53 7.74 10.04
N GLN A 92 14.60 8.46 9.71
CA GLN A 92 15.76 7.89 9.03
C GLN A 92 16.41 6.76 9.85
N GLU A 93 16.43 6.88 11.17
CA GLU A 93 16.99 5.88 12.08
C GLU A 93 16.23 4.55 12.00
N VAL A 94 14.90 4.60 11.95
CA VAL A 94 14.06 3.39 11.79
C VAL A 94 14.20 2.83 10.39
N SER A 95 14.14 3.69 9.37
CA SER A 95 14.29 3.28 7.97
C SER A 95 15.62 2.55 7.77
N ASN A 96 16.73 3.12 8.25
CA ASN A 96 18.05 2.49 8.20
C ASN A 96 18.08 1.14 8.93
N ALA A 97 17.49 1.04 10.13
CA ALA A 97 17.46 -0.21 10.88
C ALA A 97 16.67 -1.31 10.16
N VAL A 98 15.55 -0.96 9.52
CA VAL A 98 14.75 -1.90 8.71
C VAL A 98 15.52 -2.30 7.44
N LEU A 99 16.02 -1.33 6.67
CA LEU A 99 16.64 -1.55 5.36
C LEU A 99 18.01 -2.22 5.42
N SER A 100 18.71 -2.11 6.55
CA SER A 100 19.98 -2.81 6.81
C SER A 100 19.80 -4.19 7.43
N SER A 101 18.57 -4.59 7.76
CA SER A 101 18.30 -5.94 8.25
C SER A 101 18.65 -6.99 7.18
N GLU A 102 19.12 -8.14 7.65
CA GLU A 102 19.52 -9.25 6.78
C GLU A 102 18.42 -9.61 5.77
N ASN A 103 18.81 -9.87 4.53
CA ASN A 103 17.95 -10.24 3.40
C ASN A 103 16.95 -9.16 2.93
N VAL A 104 16.85 -7.98 3.56
CA VAL A 104 15.85 -6.96 3.16
C VAL A 104 16.14 -6.34 1.79
N GLN A 105 17.39 -5.99 1.51
CA GLN A 105 17.76 -5.43 0.20
C GLN A 105 17.55 -6.43 -0.95
N GLU A 106 17.89 -7.69 -0.73
CA GLU A 106 17.65 -8.76 -1.70
C GLU A 106 16.16 -9.00 -1.90
N PHE A 107 15.39 -9.06 -0.81
CA PHE A 107 13.94 -9.18 -0.84
C PHE A 107 13.29 -8.06 -1.66
N LEU A 108 13.65 -6.81 -1.40
CA LEU A 108 13.12 -5.65 -2.14
C LEU A 108 13.44 -5.75 -3.63
N THR A 109 14.67 -6.16 -3.97
CA THR A 109 15.09 -6.31 -5.37
C THR A 109 14.32 -7.42 -6.08
N ARG A 110 14.11 -8.56 -5.42
CA ARG A 110 13.31 -9.67 -5.97
C ARG A 110 11.83 -9.30 -6.09
N TYR A 111 11.31 -8.57 -5.11
CA TYR A 111 9.92 -8.14 -5.13
C TYR A 111 9.65 -7.11 -6.22
N GLU A 112 10.57 -6.17 -6.44
CA GLU A 112 10.51 -5.19 -7.52
C GLU A 112 10.38 -5.89 -8.89
N LEU A 113 11.19 -6.91 -9.16
CA LEU A 113 11.12 -7.69 -10.39
C LEU A 113 9.80 -8.48 -10.53
N LEU A 114 9.30 -9.05 -9.42
CA LEU A 114 8.00 -9.70 -9.40
C LEU A 114 6.87 -8.70 -9.68
N PHE A 115 6.92 -7.54 -9.05
CA PHE A 115 5.95 -6.47 -9.22
C PHE A 115 5.92 -5.98 -10.67
N GLU A 116 7.06 -5.75 -11.30
CA GLU A 116 7.15 -5.38 -12.71
C GLU A 116 6.46 -6.41 -13.62
N THR A 117 6.66 -7.69 -13.34
CA THR A 117 6.01 -8.77 -14.09
C THR A 117 4.49 -8.74 -13.93
N MET A 118 4.00 -8.54 -12.70
CA MET A 118 2.56 -8.44 -12.43
C MET A 118 1.96 -7.16 -13.03
N ALA A 119 2.66 -6.03 -12.96
CA ALA A 119 2.23 -4.74 -13.48
C ALA A 119 1.97 -4.81 -15.00
N LEU A 120 2.84 -5.50 -15.76
CA LEU A 120 2.61 -5.75 -17.19
C LEU A 120 1.31 -6.53 -17.43
N GLY A 121 1.04 -7.55 -16.61
CA GLY A 121 -0.21 -8.31 -16.68
C GLY A 121 -1.43 -7.44 -16.41
N PHE A 122 -1.40 -6.65 -15.34
CA PHE A 122 -2.50 -5.73 -14.99
C PHE A 122 -2.78 -4.70 -16.09
N ILE A 123 -1.73 -4.09 -16.67
CA ILE A 123 -1.87 -3.11 -17.75
C ILE A 123 -2.50 -3.76 -18.99
N ASN A 124 -2.07 -4.96 -19.37
CA ASN A 124 -2.61 -5.67 -20.55
C ASN A 124 -4.09 -6.05 -20.38
N GLU A 125 -4.52 -6.36 -19.16
CA GLU A 125 -5.93 -6.61 -18.82
C GLU A 125 -6.74 -5.30 -18.64
N GLY A 126 -6.13 -4.14 -18.88
CA GLY A 126 -6.78 -2.83 -18.84
C GLY A 126 -6.95 -2.23 -17.43
N ARG A 127 -6.33 -2.83 -16.41
CA ARG A 127 -6.46 -2.36 -15.03
C ARG A 127 -5.66 -1.08 -14.81
N LYS A 128 -6.33 -0.03 -14.34
CA LYS A 128 -5.73 1.30 -14.16
C LYS A 128 -5.26 1.61 -12.75
N PHE A 129 -5.84 0.97 -11.74
CA PHE A 129 -5.52 1.22 -10.34
C PHE A 129 -5.09 -0.07 -9.67
N LEU A 130 -4.09 0.02 -8.79
CA LEU A 130 -3.60 -1.09 -8.00
C LEU A 130 -3.24 -0.61 -6.60
N THR A 131 -3.74 -1.29 -5.58
CA THR A 131 -3.35 -1.06 -4.19
C THR A 131 -2.45 -2.18 -3.70
N LEU A 132 -1.19 -1.85 -3.45
CA LEU A 132 -0.20 -2.72 -2.83
C LEU A 132 -0.13 -2.46 -1.33
N ALA A 133 -0.66 -3.35 -0.52
CA ALA A 133 -0.68 -3.24 0.93
C ALA A 133 0.55 -3.91 1.59
N ILE A 134 1.34 -3.12 2.31
CA ILE A 134 2.53 -3.56 3.04
C ILE A 134 2.20 -3.68 4.53
N GLY A 135 2.23 -4.89 5.07
CA GLY A 135 1.79 -5.20 6.41
C GLY A 135 2.93 -5.48 7.39
N CYS A 136 2.86 -4.88 8.59
CA CYS A 136 3.59 -5.37 9.76
C CYS A 136 2.62 -5.53 10.93
N THR A 137 3.08 -5.92 12.13
CA THR A 137 2.15 -6.12 13.25
C THR A 137 1.38 -4.85 13.63
N GLY A 138 2.11 -3.74 13.82
CA GLY A 138 1.56 -2.50 14.38
C GLY A 138 1.27 -1.38 13.37
N GLY A 139 1.77 -1.48 12.14
CA GLY A 139 1.59 -0.44 11.12
C GLY A 139 2.51 0.78 11.25
N LYS A 140 3.54 0.72 12.12
CA LYS A 140 4.41 1.87 12.44
C LYS A 140 5.76 1.90 11.74
N HIS A 141 6.53 0.83 11.89
CA HIS A 141 7.97 0.83 11.61
C HIS A 141 8.26 0.16 10.27
N ARG A 142 8.24 -1.18 10.25
CA ARG A 142 8.64 -2.01 9.11
C ARG A 142 7.80 -1.76 7.87
N SER A 143 6.47 -1.77 8.02
CA SER A 143 5.55 -1.55 6.90
C SER A 143 5.71 -0.17 6.28
N VAL A 144 5.91 0.86 7.11
CA VAL A 144 6.08 2.25 6.67
C VAL A 144 7.42 2.41 5.93
N ALA A 145 8.52 1.95 6.52
CA ALA A 145 9.85 2.02 5.90
C ALA A 145 9.91 1.27 4.55
N ILE A 146 9.33 0.07 4.47
CA ILE A 146 9.28 -0.70 3.20
C ILE A 146 8.37 -0.03 2.16
N THR A 147 7.29 0.63 2.59
CA THR A 147 6.41 1.39 1.69
C THR A 147 7.15 2.55 1.02
N GLU A 148 7.87 3.35 1.81
CA GLU A 148 8.67 4.47 1.29
C GLU A 148 9.80 4.01 0.37
N GLU A 149 10.48 2.92 0.74
CA GLU A 149 11.56 2.37 -0.09
C GLU A 149 11.03 1.82 -1.42
N LEU A 150 9.89 1.11 -1.42
CA LEU A 150 9.27 0.66 -2.67
C LEU A 150 8.77 1.82 -3.53
N LEU A 151 8.24 2.88 -2.91
CA LEU A 151 7.87 4.11 -3.63
C LEU A 151 9.09 4.70 -4.35
N ASN A 152 10.22 4.83 -3.64
CA ASN A 152 11.45 5.35 -4.22
C ASN A 152 11.96 4.46 -5.36
N ARG A 153 11.92 3.13 -5.19
CA ARG A 153 12.31 2.18 -6.23
C ARG A 153 11.42 2.26 -7.46
N LEU A 154 10.10 2.36 -7.30
CA LEU A 154 9.17 2.46 -8.42
C LEU A 154 9.25 3.81 -9.14
N LYS A 155 9.54 4.91 -8.43
CA LYS A 155 9.77 6.23 -9.05
C LYS A 155 11.08 6.30 -9.82
N ASN A 156 12.14 5.63 -9.34
CA ASN A 156 13.47 5.63 -9.97
C ASN A 156 13.67 4.47 -10.96
N GLY A 157 12.82 3.45 -10.90
CA GLY A 157 12.88 2.22 -11.68
C GLY A 157 12.36 2.43 -13.09
N ASN A 158 13.20 2.93 -13.99
CA ASN A 158 12.97 3.01 -15.44
C ASN A 158 12.93 1.63 -16.14
N LYS A 159 12.20 0.64 -15.60
CA LYS A 159 12.20 -0.73 -16.15
C LYS A 159 10.98 -1.02 -17.02
N LEU A 160 9.89 -0.30 -16.81
CA LEU A 160 8.70 -0.40 -17.65
C LEU A 160 8.67 0.71 -18.72
N ASN A 161 9.80 1.01 -19.36
CA ASN A 161 10.04 2.16 -20.27
C ASN A 161 8.98 2.47 -21.35
N LYS A 162 8.03 1.55 -21.60
CA LYS A 162 6.91 1.74 -22.54
C LYS A 162 5.60 2.16 -21.87
N PHE A 163 5.50 1.99 -20.55
CA PHE A 163 4.32 2.23 -19.75
C PHE A 163 4.61 3.26 -18.66
N LYS A 164 3.72 4.22 -18.49
CA LYS A 164 3.80 5.23 -17.45
C LYS A 164 3.15 4.71 -16.17
N ILE A 165 3.97 4.38 -15.18
CA ILE A 165 3.49 4.06 -13.83
C ILE A 165 3.50 5.31 -12.97
N ASN A 166 2.36 5.61 -12.37
CA ASN A 166 2.29 6.55 -11.26
C ASN A 166 2.29 5.79 -9.93
N SER A 167 2.99 6.29 -8.92
CA SER A 167 3.01 5.66 -7.61
C SER A 167 3.01 6.68 -6.46
N GLN A 168 2.30 6.33 -5.41
CA GLN A 168 2.17 7.12 -4.19
C GLN A 168 2.16 6.24 -2.95
N ALA A 169 2.52 6.82 -1.81
CA ALA A 169 2.51 6.13 -0.52
C ALA A 169 1.40 6.67 0.38
N THR A 170 0.72 5.75 1.07
CA THR A 170 -0.27 6.05 2.12
C THR A 170 0.06 5.24 3.38
N HIS A 171 -0.08 5.84 4.57
CA HIS A 171 0.09 5.12 5.83
C HIS A 171 -1.21 5.08 6.62
N ARG A 172 -1.93 3.94 6.54
CA ARG A 172 -3.29 3.80 7.08
C ARG A 172 -3.35 3.92 8.60
N ASP A 173 -2.39 3.28 9.27
CA ASP A 173 -2.42 3.09 10.72
C ASP A 173 -1.35 3.88 11.47
N LEU A 174 -0.54 4.66 10.75
CA LEU A 174 0.47 5.52 11.36
C LEU A 174 -0.23 6.55 12.26
N GLY A 175 0.19 6.62 13.53
CA GLY A 175 -0.43 7.48 14.54
C GLY A 175 -1.67 6.89 15.24
N ARG A 176 -2.15 5.69 14.86
CA ARG A 176 -3.25 4.98 15.56
C ARG A 176 -2.78 4.15 16.76
N GLU A 177 -1.54 4.31 17.17
CA GLU A 177 -0.84 3.42 18.11
C GLU A 177 -0.99 3.78 19.59
N ILE A 178 -1.82 4.79 19.89
CA ILE A 178 -2.11 5.24 21.25
C ILE A 178 -2.72 4.10 22.07
#